data_AF-A0A838UBD5-F1
#
_entry.id   AF-A0A838UBD5-F1
#
_cell.length_a   1.000
_cell.length_b   1.000
_cell.length_c   1.000
_cell.angle_alpha   90.00
_cell.angle_beta   90.00
_cell.angle_gamma   90.00
#
_symmetry.space_group_name_H-M   'P 1'
#
loop_
_entity.id
_entity.type
_entity.pdbx_description
1 polymer ?
#
loop_
_entity_poly.entity_id
_entity_poly.type
_entity_poly.pdbx_seq_one_letter_code
_entity_poly.pdbx_strand_id
1 'polypeptide(L)'
;MSCAITALRGWKWTRQVPRGPYIVDFYRAEARVIVELDGSRRHDPSALAYDERRTTVLRSGGAQVIRIPNDEVFLKSRRRLSYDPDRLRRRG
;
A
#
# COMPACT_ATOMS: atom_id res chain seq x y z
N MET A 1 23.14 -12.22 -11.55
CA MET A 1 22.19 -11.08 -11.58
C MET A 1 21.02 -11.38 -10.65
N SER A 2 21.15 -11.14 -9.35
CA SER A 2 20.07 -11.28 -8.37
C SER A 2 19.92 -9.95 -7.65
N CYS A 3 19.23 -9.02 -8.30
CA CYS A 3 18.80 -7.77 -7.70
C CYS A 3 17.28 -7.82 -7.62
N ALA A 4 16.77 -8.38 -6.54
CA ALA A 4 15.44 -8.05 -6.06
C ALA A 4 15.35 -8.56 -4.64
N ILE A 5 14.85 -7.70 -3.75
CA ILE A 5 14.16 -8.07 -2.53
C ILE A 5 13.12 -9.13 -2.92
N THR A 6 13.53 -10.39 -2.92
CA THR A 6 12.72 -11.47 -3.48
C THR A 6 11.76 -11.87 -2.39
N ALA A 7 10.59 -11.26 -2.50
CA ALA A 7 9.33 -11.81 -2.08
C ALA A 7 9.16 -12.10 -0.59
N LEU A 8 8.59 -11.13 0.14
CA LEU A 8 7.97 -11.40 1.43
C LEU A 8 7.00 -12.59 1.27
N ARG A 9 7.38 -13.77 1.80
CA ARG A 9 6.64 -15.03 1.68
C ARG A 9 6.41 -15.54 0.24
N GLY A 10 7.28 -15.23 -0.71
CA GLY A 10 7.10 -15.69 -2.10
C GLY A 10 6.12 -14.82 -2.93
N TRP A 11 5.63 -13.71 -2.39
CA TRP A 11 4.87 -12.72 -3.16
C TRP A 11 5.74 -11.63 -3.78
N LYS A 12 5.56 -11.38 -5.07
CA LYS A 12 6.25 -10.30 -5.78
C LYS A 12 5.63 -8.95 -5.42
N TRP A 13 6.46 -8.04 -4.92
CA TRP A 13 6.11 -6.65 -4.65
C TRP A 13 6.96 -5.73 -5.52
N THR A 14 6.33 -4.74 -6.11
CA THR A 14 7.00 -3.66 -6.84
C THR A 14 6.97 -2.41 -5.97
N ARG A 15 8.09 -1.69 -5.89
CA ARG A 15 8.21 -0.47 -5.09
C ARG A 15 8.01 0.77 -5.97
N GLN A 16 7.55 1.86 -5.37
CA GLN A 16 7.42 3.19 -6.01
C GLN A 16 6.75 3.13 -7.39
N VAL A 17 5.52 2.60 -7.41
CA VAL A 17 4.78 2.33 -8.65
C VAL A 17 3.91 3.54 -9.03
N PRO A 18 4.04 4.09 -10.24
CA PRO A 18 3.09 5.08 -10.74
C PRO A 18 1.68 4.48 -10.91
N ARG A 19 0.67 5.15 -10.35
CA ARG A 19 -0.75 4.84 -10.50
C ARG A 19 -1.56 6.12 -10.69
N GLY A 20 -1.89 6.38 -11.96
CA GLY A 20 -2.50 7.65 -12.34
C GLY A 20 -1.55 8.80 -12.00
N PRO A 21 -2.02 9.86 -11.33
CA PRO A 21 -1.18 11.00 -10.94
C PRO A 21 -0.35 10.75 -9.67
N TYR A 22 -0.40 9.54 -9.09
CA TYR A 22 0.23 9.23 -7.80
C TYR A 22 1.35 8.20 -7.95
N ILE A 23 2.31 8.21 -7.01
CA ILE A 23 3.30 7.15 -6.85
C ILE A 23 3.00 6.44 -5.53
N VAL A 24 2.84 5.11 -5.58
CA VAL A 24 2.55 4.30 -4.40
C VAL A 24 3.80 3.55 -3.93
N ASP A 25 4.00 3.42 -2.62
CA ASP A 25 5.25 2.86 -2.08
C ASP A 25 5.46 1.39 -2.43
N PHE A 26 4.39 0.59 -2.35
CA PHE A 26 4.41 -0.83 -2.69
C PHE A 26 3.12 -1.25 -3.39
N TYR A 27 3.27 -2.11 -4.41
CA TYR A 27 2.16 -2.68 -5.14
C TYR A 27 2.35 -4.18 -5.39
N ARG A 28 1.29 -4.96 -5.21
CA ARG A 28 1.20 -6.36 -5.61
C ARG A 28 0.12 -6.51 -6.68
N ALA A 29 0.54 -6.78 -7.91
CA ALA A 29 -0.36 -6.88 -9.05
C ALA A 29 -1.38 -8.03 -8.93
N GLU A 30 -0.93 -9.21 -8.51
CA GLU A 30 -1.76 -10.41 -8.41
C GLU A 30 -2.97 -10.27 -7.47
N ALA A 31 -2.82 -9.50 -6.39
CA ALA A 31 -3.90 -9.27 -5.42
C ALA A 31 -4.47 -7.84 -5.50
N ARG A 32 -3.96 -7.01 -6.41
CA ARG A 32 -4.29 -5.58 -6.53
C ARG A 32 -4.21 -4.86 -5.18
N VAL A 33 -3.13 -5.10 -4.44
CA VAL A 33 -2.93 -4.46 -3.13
C VAL A 33 -1.87 -3.38 -3.25
N ILE A 34 -2.20 -2.20 -2.74
CA ILE A 34 -1.31 -1.07 -2.55
C ILE A 34 -1.03 -0.95 -1.05
N VAL A 35 0.24 -0.84 -0.67
CA VAL A 35 0.65 -0.48 0.67
C VAL A 35 1.37 0.86 0.60
N GLU A 36 0.88 1.85 1.33
CA GLU A 36 1.50 3.18 1.46
C GLU A 36 2.05 3.35 2.87
N LEU A 37 3.27 3.89 2.97
CA LEU A 37 3.87 4.33 4.22
C LEU A 37 3.47 5.78 4.44
N ASP A 38 2.60 5.98 5.41
CA ASP A 38 1.99 7.27 5.65
C ASP A 38 2.83 8.09 6.62
N GLY A 39 3.58 9.05 6.08
CA GLY A 39 4.27 10.06 6.87
C GLY A 39 3.41 11.28 7.22
N SER A 40 2.11 11.24 6.93
CA SER A 40 1.34 12.48 6.84
C SER A 40 1.12 13.18 8.18
N ARG A 41 1.44 14.46 8.09
CA ARG A 41 1.10 15.57 8.97
C ARG A 41 -0.41 15.77 8.90
N ARG A 42 -1.17 14.93 9.61
CA ARG A 42 -2.56 15.25 9.99
C ARG A 42 -2.51 16.64 10.61
N HIS A 43 -3.27 17.62 10.08
CA HIS A 43 -3.72 18.88 10.74
C HIS A 43 -4.21 19.95 9.72
N ASP A 44 -4.02 19.76 8.41
CA ASP A 44 -4.54 20.69 7.37
C ASP A 44 -5.79 20.13 6.65
N PRO A 45 -6.94 20.85 6.64
CA PRO A 45 -8.13 20.48 5.87
C PRO A 45 -7.88 20.24 4.37
N SER A 46 -6.94 20.97 3.76
CA SER A 46 -6.59 20.80 2.34
C SER A 46 -5.92 19.45 2.06
N ALA A 47 -5.13 18.96 3.02
CA ALA A 47 -4.47 17.66 2.95
C ALA A 47 -5.48 16.51 3.05
N LEU A 48 -6.58 16.68 3.81
CA LEU A 48 -7.64 15.68 3.94
C LEU A 48 -8.36 15.44 2.60
N ALA A 49 -8.79 16.53 1.95
CA ALA A 49 -9.45 16.47 0.65
C ALA A 49 -8.53 15.88 -0.45
N TYR A 50 -7.23 16.18 -0.38
CA TYR A 50 -6.25 15.58 -1.28
C TYR A 50 -6.13 14.06 -1.06
N ASP A 51 -6.07 13.60 0.20
CA ASP A 51 -5.97 12.16 0.49
C ASP A 51 -7.24 11.39 0.12
N GLU A 52 -8.42 11.98 0.30
CA GLU A 52 -9.69 11.39 -0.15
C GLU A 52 -9.73 11.22 -1.67
N ARG A 53 -9.34 12.26 -2.42
CA ARG A 53 -9.23 12.19 -3.88
C ARG A 53 -8.23 11.12 -4.32
N ARG A 54 -7.06 11.10 -3.69
CA ARG A 54 -6.03 10.08 -3.93
C ARG A 54 -6.56 8.67 -3.71
N THR A 55 -7.21 8.45 -2.57
CA THR A 55 -7.79 7.15 -2.20
C THR A 55 -8.83 6.70 -3.22
N THR A 56 -9.69 7.62 -3.65
CA THR A 56 -10.73 7.35 -4.65
C THR A 56 -10.14 6.91 -5.98
N VAL A 57 -9.12 7.64 -6.48
CA VAL A 57 -8.44 7.31 -7.75
C VAL A 57 -7.69 5.99 -7.66
N LEU A 58 -7.02 5.70 -6.54
CA LEU A 58 -6.31 4.43 -6.39
C LEU A 58 -7.28 3.24 -6.29
N ARG A 59 -8.43 3.42 -5.63
CA ARG A 59 -9.46 2.37 -5.50
C ARG A 59 -10.26 2.14 -6.78
N SER A 60 -10.45 3.14 -7.63
CA SER A 60 -11.19 2.98 -8.90
C SER A 60 -10.52 1.97 -9.84
N GLY A 61 -9.20 1.78 -9.72
CA GLY A 61 -8.45 0.72 -10.40
C GLY A 61 -8.67 -0.70 -9.85
N GLY A 62 -9.63 -0.88 -8.92
CA GLY A 62 -9.92 -2.15 -8.25
C GLY A 62 -8.85 -2.57 -7.25
N ALA A 63 -8.04 -1.63 -6.78
CA ALA A 63 -6.97 -1.89 -5.82
C ALA A 63 -7.43 -1.62 -4.38
N GLN A 64 -7.03 -2.51 -3.46
CA GLN A 64 -7.15 -2.26 -2.04
C GLN A 64 -5.95 -1.42 -1.58
N VAL A 65 -6.21 -0.30 -0.91
CA VAL A 65 -5.17 0.58 -0.34
C VAL A 65 -5.08 0.35 1.16
N ILE A 66 -3.90 -0.02 1.63
CA ILE A 66 -3.55 -0.19 3.04
C ILE A 66 -2.53 0.90 3.39
N ARG A 67 -2.79 1.68 4.44
CA ARG A 67 -1.87 2.71 4.93
C ARG A 67 -1.27 2.29 6.26
N ILE A 68 0.04 2.40 6.36
CA ILE A 68 0.80 2.11 7.58
C ILE A 68 1.40 3.44 8.05
N PRO A 69 1.00 3.97 9.22
CA PRO A 69 1.61 5.16 9.80
C PRO A 69 3.12 4.98 9.99
N ASN A 70 3.93 5.99 9.63
CA ASN A 70 5.37 5.91 9.72
C ASN A 70 5.87 5.63 11.14
N ASP A 71 5.22 6.19 12.16
CA ASP A 71 5.50 5.92 13.58
C ASP A 71 5.29 4.46 13.95
N GLU A 72 4.31 3.79 13.34
CA GLU A 72 4.06 2.36 13.56
C GLU A 72 5.17 1.48 12.96
N VAL A 73 5.80 1.89 11.85
CA VAL A 73 6.90 1.16 11.21
C VAL A 73 8.10 1.01 12.15
N PHE A 74 8.47 2.08 12.85
CA PHE A 74 9.62 2.09 13.75
C PHE A 74 9.33 1.38 15.08
N LEU A 75 8.12 1.53 15.62
CA LEU A 75 7.71 0.91 16.89
C LEU A 75 7.48 -0.60 16.78
N LYS A 76 7.11 -1.11 15.59
CA LYS A 76 6.74 -2.51 15.36
C LYS A 76 7.67 -3.25 14.41
N SER A 77 8.92 -2.80 14.24
CA SER A 77 9.91 -3.43 13.34
C SER A 77 10.15 -4.94 13.55
N ARG A 78 9.68 -5.53 14.67
CA ARG A 78 9.63 -6.99 14.92
C ARG A 78 8.25 -7.67 14.75
N ARG A 79 7.14 -6.93 14.62
CA ARG A 79 5.79 -7.50 14.40
C ARG A 79 5.48 -7.55 12.91
N ARG A 80 5.32 -8.77 12.41
CA ARG A 80 4.85 -9.07 11.06
C ARG A 80 3.40 -8.59 10.92
N LEU A 81 3.14 -7.62 10.06
CA LEU A 81 1.76 -7.34 9.61
C LEU A 81 1.28 -8.57 8.84
N SER A 82 0.27 -9.26 9.39
CA SER A 82 -0.36 -10.41 8.75
C SER A 82 -1.42 -9.93 7.77
N TYR A 83 -1.11 -9.96 6.48
CA TYR A 83 -2.09 -9.88 5.41
C TYR A 83 -2.51 -11.31 5.01
N ASP A 84 -3.81 -11.61 5.08
CA ASP A 84 -4.37 -12.88 4.61
C ASP A 84 -4.86 -12.72 3.15
N PRO A 85 -4.19 -13.36 2.17
CA PRO A 85 -4.55 -13.26 0.77
C PRO A 85 -5.87 -13.97 0.42
N ASP A 86 -6.30 -14.96 1.21
CA ASP A 86 -7.47 -15.79 0.88
C ASP A 86 -8.78 -15.07 1.16
N ARG A 87 -8.74 -14.03 1.99
CA ARG A 87 -9.90 -13.16 2.29
C ARG A 87 -10.44 -12.44 1.05
N LEU A 88 -9.62 -12.22 0.02
CA LEU A 88 -10.02 -11.49 -1.21
C LEU A 88 -10.46 -12.39 -2.36
N ARG A 89 -10.18 -13.71 -2.31
CA ARG A 89 -10.58 -14.65 -3.37
C ARG A 89 -12.08 -15.00 -3.35
N ARG A 90 -12.82 -14.59 -2.31
CA ARG A 90 -14.25 -14.92 -2.13
C ARG A 90 -15.23 -13.86 -2.64
N ARG A 91 -14.77 -12.77 -3.25
CA ARG A 91 -15.64 -11.91 -4.06
C ARG A 91 -15.56 -12.39 -5.51
N GLY A 92 -16.24 -13.51 -5.77
CA GLY A 92 -16.75 -13.84 -7.10
C GLY A 92 -17.93 -12.94 -7.44
#